data_AF-A0A1V4KJ54-F1
#
_entry.id   AF-A0A1V4KJ54-F1
#
_cell.length_a   1.000
_cell.length_b   1.000
_cell.length_c   1.000
_cell.angle_alpha   90.00
_cell.angle_beta   90.00
_cell.angle_gamma   90.00
#
_symmetry.space_group_name_H-M   'P 1'
#
loop_
_entity.id
_entity.type
_entity.pdbx_description
1 polymer ?
#
loop_
_entity_poly.entity_id
_entity_poly.type
_entity_poly.pdbx_seq_one_letter_code
_entity_poly.pdbx_strand_id
1 'polypeptide(L)'
;MGHKAVETTHNIDSTFSPRTANERTVQWWSKKFRKGDKSLEDEEHSRRPPEVDNDLLRAIIEAHPLTTTQEVAKELNIDHSTVV
;
A
#
# COMPACT_ATOMS: atom_id res chain seq x y z
N MET A 1 -7.27 18.05 23.55
CA MET A 1 -7.05 16.62 23.84
C MET A 1 -5.65 16.46 24.40
N GLY A 2 -5.52 16.00 25.65
CA GLY A 2 -4.35 16.32 26.48
C GLY A 2 -3.70 15.17 27.24
N HIS A 3 -3.79 13.92 26.78
CA HIS A 3 -3.01 12.82 27.37
C HIS A 3 -1.68 12.65 26.61
N LYS A 4 -0.62 12.30 27.34
CA LYS A 4 0.70 11.98 26.74
C LYS A 4 0.60 10.63 26.03
N ALA A 5 1.42 10.42 24.99
CA ALA A 5 1.40 9.17 24.22
C ALA A 5 1.60 7.93 25.10
N VAL A 6 2.54 7.99 26.06
CA VAL A 6 2.80 6.90 27.02
C VAL A 6 1.56 6.52 27.84
N GLU A 7 0.81 7.52 28.30
CA GLU A 7 -0.42 7.31 29.08
C GLU A 7 -1.52 6.68 28.21
N THR A 8 -1.63 7.13 26.96
CA THR A 8 -2.57 6.53 26.00
C THR A 8 -2.20 5.09 25.67
N THR A 9 -0.91 4.78 25.46
CA THR A 9 -0.43 3.41 25.25
C THR A 9 -0.75 2.52 26.46
N HIS A 10 -0.51 2.99 27.69
CA HIS A 10 -0.82 2.24 28.89
C HIS A 10 -2.32 1.97 29.05
N ASN A 11 -3.18 2.96 28.75
CA ASN A 11 -4.62 2.82 28.81
C ASN A 11 -5.16 1.83 27.76
N ILE A 12 -4.57 1.80 26.57
CA ILE A 12 -4.95 0.83 25.53
C ILE A 12 -4.52 -0.58 25.97
N ASP A 13 -3.28 -0.74 26.43
CA ASP A 13 -2.76 -2.04 26.83
C ASP A 13 -3.50 -2.62 28.05
N SER A 14 -3.94 -1.78 28.99
CA SER A 14 -4.74 -2.21 30.15
C SER A 14 -6.16 -2.63 29.79
N THR A 15 -6.71 -2.11 28.69
CA THR A 15 -8.09 -2.39 28.25
C THR A 15 -8.17 -3.57 27.28
N PHE A 16 -7.19 -3.69 26.37
CA PHE A 16 -7.28 -4.60 25.22
C PHE A 16 -6.32 -5.79 25.27
N SER A 17 -5.16 -5.63 25.94
CA SER A 17 -4.16 -6.64 26.31
C SER A 17 -2.76 -6.01 26.31
N PRO A 18 -1.78 -6.59 27.01
CA PRO A 18 -0.39 -6.14 26.91
C PRO A 18 0.10 -6.13 25.46
N ARG A 19 0.81 -5.05 25.06
CA ARG A 19 1.42 -4.88 23.73
C ARG A 19 0.41 -4.67 22.59
N THR A 20 -0.84 -4.32 22.88
CA THR A 20 -1.81 -3.93 21.86
C THR A 20 -1.40 -2.64 21.15
N ALA A 21 -0.88 -1.67 21.90
CA ALA A 21 -0.45 -0.39 21.35
C ALA A 21 1.08 -0.28 21.30
N ASN A 22 1.60 0.17 20.17
CA ASN A 22 2.98 0.63 20.06
C ASN A 22 3.03 2.14 20.34
N GLU A 23 3.90 2.58 21.25
CA GLU A 23 4.07 4.00 21.58
C GLU A 23 4.38 4.86 20.34
N ARG A 24 5.19 4.35 19.39
CA ARG A 24 5.51 5.07 18.14
C ARG A 24 4.26 5.30 17.29
N THR A 25 3.39 4.30 17.20
CA THR A 25 2.11 4.38 16.49
C THR A 25 1.19 5.39 17.16
N VAL A 26 1.08 5.35 18.49
CA VAL A 26 0.28 6.31 19.28
C VAL A 26 0.79 7.75 19.11
N GLN A 27 2.10 7.96 19.11
CA GLN A 27 2.69 9.28 18.87
C GLN A 27 2.39 9.79 17.45
N TRP A 28 2.48 8.92 16.44
CA TRP A 28 2.14 9.28 15.05
C TRP A 28 0.66 9.67 14.93
N TRP A 29 -0.26 8.86 15.46
CA TRP A 29 -1.69 9.16 15.49
C TRP A 29 -2.00 10.46 16.24
N SER A 30 -1.35 10.71 17.39
CA SER A 30 -1.50 11.96 18.13
C SER A 30 -1.11 13.19 17.28
N LYS A 31 -0.04 13.08 16.47
CA LYS A 31 0.35 14.14 15.53
C LYS A 31 -0.66 14.31 14.39
N LYS A 32 -1.16 13.21 13.82
CA LYS A 32 -2.19 13.22 12.77
C LYS A 32 -3.46 13.93 13.26
N PHE A 33 -3.99 13.51 14.40
CA PHE A 33 -5.17 14.12 15.02
C PHE A 33 -4.99 15.59 15.40
N ARG A 34 -3.80 15.99 15.88
CA ARG A 34 -3.51 17.41 16.19
C ARG A 34 -3.48 18.29 14.93
N LYS A 35 -3.16 17.73 13.76
CA LYS A 35 -3.21 18.42 12.46
C LYS A 35 -4.64 18.53 11.89
N GLY A 36 -5.63 17.94 12.55
CA GLY A 36 -7.04 17.99 12.14
C GLY A 36 -7.48 16.81 11.27
N ASP A 37 -6.54 15.98 10.80
CA ASP A 37 -6.86 14.73 10.14
C ASP A 37 -7.27 13.70 11.20
N LYS A 38 -8.55 13.31 11.16
CA LYS A 38 -9.17 12.33 12.07
C LYS A 38 -9.55 11.04 11.35
N SER A 39 -9.12 10.85 10.10
CA SER A 39 -9.38 9.61 9.38
C SER A 39 -8.69 8.45 10.08
N LEU A 40 -9.45 7.41 10.39
CA LEU A 40 -8.92 6.15 10.90
C LEU A 40 -8.55 5.18 9.78
N GLU A 41 -8.89 5.52 8.53
CA GLU A 41 -8.56 4.72 7.37
C GLU A 41 -7.08 4.82 7.05
N ASP A 42 -6.53 3.71 6.56
CA ASP A 42 -5.21 3.68 6.00
C ASP A 42 -5.16 4.58 4.76
N GLU A 43 -4.07 5.34 4.64
CA GLU A 43 -3.81 6.11 3.44
C GLU A 43 -3.57 5.15 2.26
N GLU A 44 -3.85 5.61 1.04
CA GLU A 44 -3.49 4.86 -0.15
C GLU A 44 -1.99 4.57 -0.11
N HIS A 45 -1.65 3.30 0.03
CA HIS A 45 -0.27 2.88 0.07
C HIS A 45 0.32 3.03 -1.33
N SER A 46 1.53 3.57 -1.44
CA SER A 46 2.26 3.57 -2.71
C SER A 46 2.40 2.11 -3.16
N ARG A 47 1.67 1.74 -4.21
CA ARG A 47 1.87 0.45 -4.85
C ARG A 47 3.20 0.46 -5.58
N ARG A 48 3.82 -0.72 -5.72
CA ARG A 48 4.93 -0.88 -6.64
C ARG A 48 4.44 -0.43 -8.03
N PRO A 49 5.16 0.46 -8.73
CA PRO A 49 4.78 0.84 -10.08
C PRO A 49 4.63 -0.41 -10.96
N PRO A 50 3.62 -0.47 -11.84
CA PRO A 50 3.52 -1.56 -12.79
C PRO A 50 4.77 -1.59 -13.67
N GLU A 51 5.27 -2.79 -13.95
CA GLU A 51 6.47 -2.99 -14.78
C GLU A 51 6.18 -2.74 -16.27
N VAL A 52 4.90 -2.85 -16.66
CA VAL A 52 4.41 -2.66 -18.03
C VAL A 52 3.20 -1.73 -18.05
N ASP A 53 3.11 -0.90 -19.09
CA ASP A 53 1.92 -0.10 -19.37
C ASP A 53 0.81 -0.98 -19.96
N ASN A 54 -0.37 -0.98 -19.34
CA ASN A 54 -1.53 -1.75 -19.78
C ASN A 54 -2.03 -1.30 -21.16
N ASP A 55 -1.87 -0.03 -21.52
CA ASP A 55 -2.30 0.47 -22.83
C ASP A 55 -1.39 -0.03 -23.95
N LEU A 56 -0.09 -0.16 -23.68
CA LEU A 56 0.87 -0.78 -24.59
C LEU A 56 0.58 -2.28 -24.76
N LEU A 57 0.33 -2.99 -23.66
CA LEU A 57 -0.01 -4.40 -23.69
C LEU A 57 -1.32 -4.64 -24.46
N ARG A 58 -2.33 -3.77 -24.29
CA ARG A 58 -3.58 -3.81 -25.05
C ARG A 58 -3.34 -3.60 -26.55
N ALA A 59 -2.50 -2.63 -26.93
CA ALA A 59 -2.20 -2.36 -28.34
C ALA A 59 -1.55 -3.56 -29.06
N ILE A 60 -0.64 -4.28 -28.38
CA ILE A 60 0.01 -5.48 -28.93
C ILE A 60 -1.02 -6.59 -29.20
N ILE A 61 -1.92 -6.83 -28.23
CA ILE A 61 -2.96 -7.86 -28.35
C ILE A 61 -3.98 -7.51 -29.44
N GLU A 62 -4.37 -6.23 -29.55
CA GLU A 62 -5.30 -5.78 -30.59
C GLU A 62 -4.69 -5.85 -32.00
N ALA A 63 -3.41 -5.48 -32.15
CA ALA A 63 -2.71 -5.59 -33.43
C ALA A 63 -2.50 -7.05 -33.85
N HIS A 64 -2.20 -7.91 -32.88
CA HIS A 64 -1.86 -9.31 -33.12
C HIS A 64 -2.58 -10.24 -32.10
N PRO A 65 -3.85 -10.60 -32.36
CA PRO A 65 -4.65 -11.39 -31.43
C PRO A 65 -4.15 -12.81 -31.17
N LEU A 66 -3.28 -13.33 -32.04
CA LEU A 66 -2.69 -14.68 -31.94
C LEU A 66 -1.30 -14.68 -31.29
N THR A 67 -0.82 -13.53 -30.79
CA THR A 67 0.48 -13.42 -30.13
C THR A 67 0.48 -14.19 -28.82
N THR A 68 1.51 -15.01 -28.61
CA THR A 68 1.69 -15.74 -27.37
C THR A 68 2.21 -14.82 -26.26
N THR A 69 1.90 -15.11 -25.00
CA THR A 69 2.43 -14.37 -23.85
C THR A 69 3.96 -14.38 -23.79
N GLN A 70 4.63 -15.37 -24.40
CA GLN A 70 6.08 -15.42 -24.53
C GLN A 70 6.61 -14.41 -25.56
N GLU A 71 5.91 -14.21 -26.67
CA GLU A 71 6.26 -13.21 -27.68
C GLU A 71 6.05 -11.80 -27.14
N VAL A 72 4.94 -11.55 -26.44
CA VAL A 72 4.67 -10.26 -25.76
C VAL A 72 5.78 -9.94 -24.76
N ALA A 73 6.19 -10.91 -23.94
CA ALA A 73 7.27 -10.71 -22.97
C ALA A 73 8.62 -10.38 -23.64
N LYS A 74 8.94 -11.03 -24.76
CA LYS A 74 10.15 -10.73 -25.55
C LYS A 74 10.10 -9.34 -26.17
N GLU A 75 8.96 -8.95 -26.74
CA GLU A 75 8.77 -7.66 -27.37
C GLU A 75 8.91 -6.51 -26.36
N LEU A 76 8.36 -6.71 -25.16
CA LEU A 76 8.41 -5.74 -24.07
C LEU A 76 9.70 -5.82 -23.23
N ASN A 77 10.57 -6.81 -23.50
CA ASN A 77 11.80 -7.09 -22.75
C ASN A 77 11.55 -7.20 -21.23
N ILE A 78 10.50 -7.92 -20.86
CA ILE A 78 10.11 -8.20 -19.47
C ILE A 78 10.14 -9.70 -19.20
N ASP A 79 10.09 -10.08 -17.92
CA ASP A 79 9.98 -11.48 -17.57
C ASP A 79 8.62 -12.04 -18.04
N HIS A 80 8.61 -13.30 -18.48
CA HIS A 80 7.38 -13.97 -18.92
C HIS A 80 6.32 -14.03 -17.81
N SER A 81 6.74 -14.13 -16.54
CA SER A 81 5.84 -14.10 -15.39
C SER A 81 5.17 -12.74 -15.14
N THR A 82 5.68 -11.66 -15.74
CA THR A 82 5.03 -10.34 -15.68
C THR A 82 3.80 -10.27 -16.60
N VAL A 83 3.74 -11.12 -17.63
CA VAL A 83 2.65 -11.17 -18.63
C VAL A 83 1.61 -12.26 -18.30
N VAL A 84 2.02 -13.33 -17.59
CA VAL A 84 1.19 -14.52 -17.27
C VAL A 84 0.33 -14.33 -16.02
#